data_AF-A0AAW7YW69-F1
#
_entry.id   AF-A0AAW7YW69-F1
#
_cell.length_a   1.000
_cell.length_b   1.000
_cell.length_c   1.000
_cell.angle_alpha   90.00
_cell.angle_beta   90.00
_cell.angle_gamma   90.00
#
_symmetry.space_group_name_H-M   'P 1'
#
loop_
_entity.id
_entity.type
_entity.pdbx_description
1 polymer ?
#
loop_
_entity_poly.entity_id
_entity_poly.type
_entity_poly.pdbx_seq_one_letter_code
_entity_poly.pdbx_strand_id
1 'polypeptide(L)'
;MNKIFYAVLMNVFITTSAYSADTFVIKLVEPLDEPEFYCLDVAGWGDHLKIEDPLQVHTCKPDSPDQEFVVEGSTLKMPEYNRCLTVSASGNTAQPGTALMIRECDGRIMQNFKILSSGQIMLNNSNLCLAAGATSLEASGPSHLWRVASLQ
;
A
#
# COMPACT_ATOMS: atom_id res chain seq x y z
N MET A 1 40.89 -38.49 42.72
CA MET A 1 41.09 -37.51 41.62
C MET A 1 39.74 -37.31 40.92
N ASN A 2 38.96 -36.32 41.33
CA ASN A 2 37.68 -35.97 40.71
C ASN A 2 37.94 -35.01 39.55
N LYS A 3 37.60 -35.41 38.32
CA LYS A 3 37.54 -34.49 37.17
C LYS A 3 36.09 -34.12 36.94
N ILE A 4 35.71 -32.92 37.39
CA ILE A 4 34.42 -32.30 37.09
C ILE A 4 34.49 -31.76 35.66
N PHE A 5 33.69 -32.31 34.76
CA PHE A 5 33.52 -31.81 33.39
C PHE A 5 32.59 -30.59 33.43
N TYR A 6 33.12 -29.40 33.14
CA TYR A 6 32.33 -28.20 32.93
C TYR A 6 31.73 -28.22 31.52
N ALA A 7 30.42 -28.45 31.41
CA ALA A 7 29.69 -28.25 30.17
C ALA A 7 29.47 -26.75 29.96
N VAL A 8 30.24 -26.15 29.05
CA VAL A 8 30.03 -24.76 28.58
C VAL A 8 28.80 -24.78 27.67
N LEU A 9 27.65 -24.34 28.19
CA LEU A 9 26.45 -24.06 27.40
C LEU A 9 26.69 -22.81 26.56
N MET A 10 27.04 -23.03 25.29
CA MET A 10 27.25 -21.98 24.30
C MET A 10 25.88 -21.50 23.80
N ASN A 11 25.41 -20.34 24.28
CA ASN A 11 24.20 -19.69 23.80
C ASN A 11 24.39 -19.24 22.34
N VAL A 12 23.76 -19.96 21.41
CA VAL A 12 23.70 -19.59 19.99
C VAL A 12 22.62 -18.52 19.85
N PHE A 13 23.05 -17.26 19.67
CA PHE A 13 22.15 -16.19 19.25
C PHE A 13 21.87 -16.36 17.76
N ILE A 14 20.69 -16.91 17.43
CA ILE A 14 20.21 -16.95 16.05
C ILE A 14 19.74 -15.54 15.71
N THR A 15 20.59 -14.75 15.06
CA THR A 15 20.15 -13.49 14.44
C THR A 15 19.37 -13.83 13.18
N THR A 16 18.05 -13.81 13.24
CA THR A 16 17.22 -13.86 12.03
C THR A 16 17.39 -12.55 11.28
N SER A 17 18.05 -12.60 10.12
CA SER A 17 18.04 -11.50 9.17
C SER A 17 16.59 -11.31 8.71
N ALA A 18 15.93 -10.23 9.13
CA ALA A 18 14.69 -9.81 8.49
C ALA A 18 15.08 -9.34 7.08
N TYR A 19 14.80 -10.15 6.07
CA TYR A 19 14.77 -9.66 4.69
C TYR A 19 13.64 -8.63 4.64
N SER A 20 13.97 -7.35 4.46
CA SER A 20 12.97 -6.38 4.03
C SER A 20 12.42 -6.91 2.71
N ALA A 21 11.11 -7.13 2.62
CA ALA A 21 10.50 -7.42 1.34
C ALA A 21 10.77 -6.23 0.41
N ASP A 22 11.14 -6.50 -0.85
CA ASP A 22 11.21 -5.46 -1.87
C ASP A 22 9.81 -4.86 -2.01
N THR A 23 9.69 -3.56 -1.74
CA THR A 23 8.44 -2.81 -1.90
C THR A 23 8.27 -2.35 -3.35
N PHE A 24 7.04 -2.01 -3.71
CA PHE A 24 6.73 -1.40 -5.01
C PHE A 24 5.68 -0.30 -4.86
N VAL A 25 5.62 0.59 -5.85
CA VAL A 25 4.56 1.59 -5.97
C VAL A 25 3.47 1.12 -6.93
N ILE A 26 2.22 1.46 -6.65
CA ILE A 26 1.11 1.24 -7.58
C ILE A 26 0.96 2.50 -8.43
N LYS A 27 1.34 2.40 -9.71
CA LYS A 27 1.52 3.55 -10.61
C LYS A 27 0.57 3.48 -11.82
N LEU A 28 0.05 4.62 -12.26
CA LEU A 28 -0.66 4.70 -13.54
C LEU A 28 0.28 4.39 -14.71
N VAL A 29 -0.23 3.65 -15.69
CA VAL A 29 0.53 3.28 -16.91
C VAL A 29 0.85 4.47 -17.79
N GLU A 30 0.00 5.49 -17.80
CA GLU A 30 0.19 6.74 -18.52
C GLU A 30 0.45 7.88 -17.54
N PRO A 31 1.35 8.83 -17.88
CA PRO A 31 1.66 9.98 -17.02
C PRO A 31 0.49 10.98 -16.93
N LEU A 32 -0.40 10.99 -17.93
CA LEU A 32 -1.42 12.02 -18.12
C LEU A 32 -0.78 13.42 -18.17
N ASP A 33 -1.11 14.30 -17.23
CA ASP A 33 -0.62 15.66 -17.05
C ASP A 33 0.49 15.78 -15.99
N GLU A 34 0.98 14.66 -15.46
CA GLU A 34 2.07 14.58 -14.49
C GLU A 34 3.25 13.81 -15.10
N PRO A 35 4.32 14.47 -15.58
CA PRO A 35 5.45 13.79 -16.23
C PRO A 35 6.17 12.78 -15.32
N GLU A 36 6.07 12.93 -14.01
CA GLU A 36 6.63 11.99 -13.02
C GLU A 36 5.66 10.83 -12.71
N PHE A 37 4.50 10.82 -13.36
CA PHE A 37 3.37 9.90 -13.21
C PHE A 37 2.68 9.97 -11.84
N TYR A 38 1.51 9.32 -11.76
CA TYR A 38 0.72 9.19 -10.54
C TYR A 38 0.91 7.82 -9.87
N CYS A 39 1.15 7.82 -8.56
CA CYS A 39 1.25 6.67 -7.69
C CYS A 39 0.19 6.73 -6.58
N LEU A 40 -0.35 5.57 -6.18
CA LEU A 40 -1.28 5.47 -5.05
C LEU A 40 -0.58 5.92 -3.76
N ASP A 41 -1.19 6.82 -3.02
CA ASP A 41 -0.53 7.64 -2.01
C ASP A 41 -1.46 7.89 -0.81
N VAL A 42 -0.88 7.84 0.39
CA VAL A 42 -1.50 8.34 1.61
C VAL A 42 -1.26 9.85 1.69
N ALA A 43 -2.33 10.63 1.77
CA ALA A 43 -2.23 12.08 1.82
C ALA A 43 -1.46 12.58 3.05
N GLY A 44 -0.69 13.66 2.86
CA GLY A 44 0.12 14.29 3.91
C GLY A 44 1.60 13.92 3.80
N TRP A 45 2.40 14.36 4.77
CA TRP A 45 3.83 14.08 4.82
C TRP A 45 4.32 14.18 6.27
N GLY A 46 5.32 13.38 6.63
CA GLY A 46 5.91 13.39 7.97
C GLY A 46 4.87 13.09 9.06
N ASP A 47 4.84 13.94 10.09
CA ASP A 47 3.88 13.85 11.20
C ASP A 47 2.46 14.36 10.84
N HIS A 48 2.26 14.87 9.63
CA HIS A 48 0.96 15.31 9.10
C HIS A 48 0.32 14.30 8.14
N LEU A 49 0.82 13.06 8.10
CA LEU A 49 0.19 11.96 7.36
C LEU A 49 -1.24 11.73 7.83
N LYS A 50 -2.15 11.58 6.86
CA LYS A 50 -3.59 11.39 7.09
C LYS A 50 -3.98 9.93 6.89
N ILE A 51 -3.44 9.05 7.74
CA ILE A 51 -3.63 7.58 7.68
C ILE A 51 -5.10 7.15 7.71
N GLU A 52 -5.99 7.99 8.26
CA GLU A 52 -7.42 7.70 8.41
C GLU A 52 -8.28 8.20 7.23
N ASP A 53 -7.71 9.01 6.34
CA ASP A 53 -8.38 9.59 5.19
C ASP A 53 -8.37 8.65 3.97
N PRO A 54 -9.23 8.89 2.96
CA PRO A 54 -9.10 8.22 1.68
C PRO A 54 -7.73 8.42 1.04
N LEU A 55 -7.19 7.37 0.41
CA LEU A 55 -6.00 7.49 -0.42
C LEU A 55 -6.30 8.35 -1.65
N GLN A 56 -5.23 8.90 -2.19
CA GLN A 56 -5.20 9.63 -3.45
C GLN A 56 -4.26 8.93 -4.43
N VAL A 57 -4.25 9.36 -5.69
CA VAL A 57 -3.05 9.18 -6.50
C VAL A 57 -2.33 10.52 -6.56
N HIS A 58 -1.03 10.52 -6.37
CA HIS A 58 -0.19 11.70 -6.29
C HIS A 58 1.03 11.51 -7.19
N THR A 59 1.72 12.59 -7.57
CA THR A 59 3.07 12.51 -8.17
C THR A 59 3.91 11.43 -7.48
N CYS A 60 4.46 10.51 -8.27
CA CYS A 60 5.28 9.42 -7.78
C CYS A 60 6.57 9.96 -7.14
N LYS A 61 6.91 9.49 -5.93
CA LYS A 61 8.10 9.89 -5.19
C LYS A 61 9.02 8.68 -4.98
N PRO A 62 10.35 8.80 -5.22
CA PRO A 62 11.29 7.75 -4.83
C PRO A 62 11.40 7.69 -3.29
N ASP A 63 11.62 6.48 -2.75
CA ASP A 63 11.86 6.23 -1.32
C ASP A 63 10.78 6.86 -0.41
N SER A 64 9.51 6.63 -0.75
CA SER A 64 8.35 7.30 -0.14
C SER A 64 7.42 6.25 0.50
N PRO A 65 7.56 5.99 1.82
CA PRO A 65 6.81 4.92 2.48
C PRO A 65 5.28 5.06 2.43
N ASP A 66 4.77 6.28 2.22
CA ASP A 66 3.37 6.63 1.95
C ASP A 66 2.86 6.21 0.55
N GLN A 67 3.72 5.66 -0.31
CA GLN A 67 3.37 5.14 -1.64
C GLN A 67 3.77 3.68 -1.85
N GLU A 68 4.43 3.08 -0.85
CA GLU A 68 5.04 1.76 -0.97
C GLU A 68 4.12 0.64 -0.45
N PHE A 69 4.04 -0.43 -1.25
CA PHE A 69 3.22 -1.60 -0.99
C PHE A 69 4.04 -2.88 -1.12
N VAL A 70 3.55 -3.92 -0.46
CA VAL A 70 3.92 -5.32 -0.68
C VAL A 70 2.67 -6.13 -0.97
N VAL A 71 2.82 -7.25 -1.68
CA VAL A 71 1.74 -8.23 -1.85
C VAL A 71 1.87 -9.29 -0.76
N GLU A 72 0.84 -9.43 0.08
CA GLU A 72 0.71 -10.51 1.05
C GLU A 72 -0.54 -11.34 0.70
N GLY A 73 -0.34 -12.41 -0.08
CA GLY A 73 -1.46 -13.21 -0.60
C GLY A 73 -2.30 -12.43 -1.60
N SER A 74 -3.58 -12.21 -1.30
CA SER A 74 -4.48 -11.34 -2.09
C SER A 74 -4.55 -9.90 -1.58
N THR A 75 -3.75 -9.54 -0.58
CA THR A 75 -3.79 -8.24 0.06
C THR A 75 -2.63 -7.38 -0.38
N LEU A 76 -2.90 -6.08 -0.57
CA LEU A 76 -1.89 -5.05 -0.78
C LEU A 76 -1.67 -4.34 0.55
N LYS A 77 -0.46 -4.46 1.10
CA LYS A 77 -0.12 -3.91 2.42
C LYS A 77 0.93 -2.83 2.29
N MET A 78 0.76 -1.74 3.02
CA MET A 78 1.79 -0.73 3.23
C MET A 78 2.62 -1.16 4.45
N PRO A 79 3.87 -1.62 4.27
CA PRO A 79 4.63 -2.25 5.34
C PRO A 79 4.99 -1.27 6.46
N GLU A 80 5.33 -0.02 6.13
CA GLU A 80 5.69 1.03 7.10
C GLU A 80 4.59 1.26 8.14
N TYR A 81 3.33 1.29 7.70
CA TYR A 81 2.20 1.54 8.58
C TYR A 81 1.59 0.26 9.17
N ASN A 82 2.02 -0.92 8.70
CA ASN A 82 1.38 -2.20 8.97
C ASN A 82 -0.15 -2.11 8.77
N ARG A 83 -0.56 -1.60 7.60
CA ARG A 83 -1.96 -1.41 7.20
C ARG A 83 -2.18 -1.93 5.79
N CYS A 84 -3.38 -2.42 5.53
CA CYS A 84 -3.77 -3.01 4.27
C CYS A 84 -4.72 -2.09 3.51
N LEU A 85 -4.52 -2.01 2.19
CA LEU A 85 -5.45 -1.35 1.29
C LEU A 85 -6.83 -1.98 1.48
N THR A 86 -7.81 -1.13 1.73
CA THR A 86 -9.17 -1.52 2.11
C THR A 86 -10.16 -0.64 1.37
N VAL A 87 -11.13 -1.27 0.72
CA VAL A 87 -12.26 -0.58 0.11
C VAL A 87 -13.25 -0.18 1.20
N SER A 88 -13.58 1.11 1.29
CA SER A 88 -14.47 1.66 2.33
C SER A 88 -15.94 1.43 1.99
N ALA A 89 -16.36 0.17 2.02
CA ALA A 89 -17.70 -0.27 1.64
C ALA A 89 -18.49 -0.85 2.82
N SER A 90 -19.82 -0.67 2.78
CA SER A 90 -20.76 -1.31 3.71
C SER A 90 -21.30 -2.61 3.13
N GLY A 91 -21.63 -3.58 4.00
CA GLY A 91 -22.31 -4.80 3.57
C GLY A 91 -21.53 -5.64 2.56
N ASN A 92 -20.18 -5.58 2.61
CA ASN A 92 -19.32 -6.39 1.75
C ASN A 92 -19.51 -6.13 0.24
N THR A 93 -20.05 -4.97 -0.13
CA THR A 93 -20.35 -4.62 -1.53
C THR A 93 -19.86 -3.21 -1.84
N ALA A 94 -18.95 -3.09 -2.81
CA ALA A 94 -18.48 -1.80 -3.30
C ALA A 94 -19.30 -1.31 -4.50
N GLN A 95 -19.43 0.00 -4.63
CA GLN A 95 -20.03 0.69 -5.78
C GLN A 95 -18.98 1.55 -6.48
N PRO A 96 -19.19 1.93 -7.76
CA PRO A 96 -18.34 2.92 -8.41
C PRO A 96 -18.22 4.20 -7.57
N GLY A 97 -17.01 4.75 -7.48
CA GLY A 97 -16.66 5.87 -6.61
C GLY A 97 -16.36 5.53 -5.16
N THR A 98 -16.42 4.25 -4.75
CA THR A 98 -16.09 3.88 -3.36
C THR A 98 -14.63 4.22 -3.05
N ALA A 99 -14.41 4.87 -1.91
CA ALA A 99 -13.10 5.30 -1.47
C ALA A 99 -12.18 4.13 -1.12
N LEU A 100 -10.88 4.32 -1.36
CA LEU A 100 -9.81 3.45 -0.91
C LEU A 100 -9.24 4.01 0.38
N MET A 101 -9.00 3.17 1.38
CA MET A 101 -8.40 3.54 2.67
C MET A 101 -7.30 2.54 3.02
N ILE A 102 -6.45 2.87 3.97
CA ILE A 102 -5.62 1.87 4.65
C ILE A 102 -6.22 1.57 6.03
N ARG A 103 -6.38 0.29 6.36
CA ARG A 103 -6.96 -0.17 7.62
C ARG A 103 -6.12 -1.29 8.20
N GLU A 104 -6.40 -1.65 9.45
CA GLU A 104 -5.82 -2.85 10.05
C GLU A 104 -6.04 -4.05 9.12
N CYS A 105 -4.98 -4.84 8.93
CA CYS A 105 -5.04 -6.02 8.08
C CYS A 105 -5.87 -7.10 8.78
N ASP A 106 -7.01 -7.46 8.19
CA ASP A 106 -7.93 -8.46 8.76
C ASP A 106 -8.36 -9.54 7.74
N GLY A 107 -7.90 -9.42 6.48
CA GLY A 107 -8.16 -10.39 5.43
C GLY A 107 -9.60 -10.44 4.96
N ARG A 108 -10.46 -9.51 5.40
CA ARG A 108 -11.84 -9.41 4.93
C ARG A 108 -11.87 -9.14 3.43
N ILE A 109 -13.02 -9.45 2.82
CA ILE A 109 -13.16 -9.39 1.36
C ILE A 109 -12.89 -8.01 0.75
N MET A 110 -13.03 -6.92 1.53
CA MET A 110 -12.72 -5.56 1.09
C MET A 110 -11.22 -5.25 1.04
N GLN A 111 -10.36 -6.19 1.45
CA GLN A 111 -8.89 -6.12 1.36
C GLN A 111 -8.33 -7.10 0.33
N ASN A 112 -9.18 -7.87 -0.36
CA ASN A 112 -8.76 -8.91 -1.29
C ASN A 112 -8.82 -8.42 -2.74
N PHE A 113 -7.67 -8.35 -3.40
CA PHE A 113 -7.54 -7.86 -4.76
C PHE A 113 -6.99 -8.95 -5.70
N LYS A 114 -7.28 -8.77 -6.99
CA LYS A 114 -6.70 -9.52 -8.10
C LYS A 114 -5.91 -8.55 -8.97
N ILE A 115 -4.64 -8.86 -9.21
CA ILE A 115 -3.85 -8.18 -10.22
C ILE A 115 -4.07 -8.93 -11.54
N LEU A 116 -4.75 -8.28 -12.49
CA LEU A 116 -5.07 -8.87 -13.78
C LEU A 116 -3.84 -8.85 -14.70
N SER A 117 -3.83 -9.67 -15.75
CA SER A 117 -2.76 -9.66 -16.76
C SER A 117 -2.65 -8.34 -17.52
N SER A 118 -3.70 -7.52 -17.51
CA SER A 118 -3.70 -6.15 -18.03
C SER A 118 -2.94 -5.15 -17.14
N GLY A 119 -2.57 -5.55 -15.92
CA GLY A 119 -2.01 -4.66 -14.89
C GLY A 119 -3.07 -3.97 -14.02
N GLN A 120 -4.35 -4.10 -14.35
CA GLN A 120 -5.43 -3.56 -13.51
C GLN A 120 -5.51 -4.31 -12.18
N ILE A 121 -5.74 -3.56 -11.10
CA ILE A 121 -5.95 -4.10 -9.76
C ILE A 121 -7.45 -4.05 -9.47
N MET A 122 -8.08 -5.22 -9.39
CA MET A 122 -9.52 -5.37 -9.24
C MET A 122 -9.87 -5.87 -7.85
N LEU A 123 -10.90 -5.31 -7.22
CA LEU A 123 -11.46 -5.88 -5.98
C LEU A 123 -11.99 -7.28 -6.29
N ASN A 124 -11.61 -8.27 -5.48
CA ASN A 124 -12.06 -9.64 -5.69
C ASN A 124 -13.59 -9.75 -5.51
N ASN A 125 -14.24 -10.61 -6.29
CA ASN A 125 -15.71 -10.75 -6.36
C ASN A 125 -16.45 -9.47 -6.75
N SER A 126 -15.75 -8.52 -7.37
CA SER A 126 -16.30 -7.33 -8.02
C SER A 126 -15.81 -7.26 -9.46
N ASN A 127 -16.37 -6.33 -10.23
CA ASN A 127 -15.87 -5.90 -11.54
C ASN A 127 -15.21 -4.52 -11.48
N LEU A 128 -15.01 -3.96 -10.28
CA LEU A 128 -14.46 -2.63 -10.08
C LEU A 128 -12.94 -2.67 -9.85
N CYS A 129 -12.23 -1.75 -10.49
CA CYS A 129 -10.78 -1.61 -10.40
C CYS A 129 -10.37 -0.35 -9.66
N LEU A 130 -9.16 -0.35 -9.10
CA LEU A 130 -8.51 0.89 -8.65
C LEU A 130 -8.41 1.86 -9.83
N ALA A 131 -8.82 3.10 -9.62
CA ALA A 131 -8.84 4.13 -10.64
C ALA A 131 -8.47 5.51 -10.06
N ALA A 132 -7.84 6.31 -10.91
CA ALA A 132 -7.61 7.73 -10.68
C ALA A 132 -8.76 8.56 -11.24
N GLY A 133 -9.13 9.62 -10.54
CA GLY A 133 -10.15 10.58 -10.97
C GLY A 133 -9.71 11.42 -12.17
N ALA A 134 -10.69 11.94 -12.91
CA ALA A 134 -10.47 12.70 -14.14
C ALA A 134 -9.87 14.11 -13.91
N THR A 135 -10.00 14.67 -12.70
CA THR A 135 -9.51 16.01 -12.36
C THR A 135 -8.24 15.92 -11.52
N SER A 136 -7.17 16.58 -11.97
CA SER A 136 -5.97 16.86 -11.20
C SER A 136 -6.08 18.18 -10.44
N LEU A 137 -5.41 18.25 -9.30
CA LEU A 137 -5.28 19.45 -8.48
C LEU A 137 -3.82 19.61 -8.06
N GLU A 138 -3.38 20.85 -7.90
CA GLU A 138 -2.04 21.15 -7.36
C GLU A 138 -1.92 20.60 -5.93
N ALA A 139 -0.77 20.02 -5.63
CA ALA A 139 -0.37 19.58 -4.31
C ALA A 139 0.72 20.49 -3.73
N SER A 140 1.16 20.18 -2.52
CA SER A 140 2.31 20.83 -1.92
C SER A 140 3.61 20.35 -2.59
N GLY A 141 4.34 21.26 -3.20
CA GLY A 141 5.61 20.99 -3.89
C GLY A 141 5.65 21.63 -5.29
N PRO A 142 6.82 21.97 -5.84
CA PRO A 142 6.90 22.41 -7.23
C PRO A 142 6.35 21.31 -8.13
N SER A 143 5.44 21.67 -9.04
CA SER A 143 4.84 20.79 -10.06
C SER A 143 4.06 19.56 -9.60
N HIS A 144 3.93 19.28 -8.29
CA HIS A 144 3.20 18.11 -7.83
C HIS A 144 1.69 18.22 -8.04
N LEU A 145 1.10 17.13 -8.50
CA LEU A 145 -0.34 17.00 -8.73
C LEU A 145 -0.91 15.81 -7.96
N TRP A 146 -2.20 15.87 -7.66
CA TRP A 146 -2.96 14.74 -7.13
C TRP A 146 -4.34 14.62 -7.76
N ARG A 147 -4.89 13.41 -7.72
CA ARG A 147 -6.24 13.05 -8.18
C ARG A 147 -6.89 12.14 -7.13
N VAL A 148 -8.22 12.13 -7.10
CA VAL A 148 -8.97 11.19 -6.25
C VAL A 148 -8.63 9.75 -6.64
N ALA A 149 -8.38 8.87 -5.66
CA ALA A 149 -8.33 7.43 -5.88
C ALA A 149 -9.65 6.77 -5.43
N SER A 150 -10.20 5.90 -6.25
CA SER A 150 -11.46 5.20 -5.96
C SER A 150 -11.54 3.85 -6.67
N LEU A 151 -12.57 3.07 -6.38
CA LEU A 151 -12.99 1.97 -7.24
C LEU A 151 -13.91 2.46 -8.36
N GLN A 152 -13.70 1.98 -9.59
CA GLN A 152 -14.53 2.28 -10.77
C GLN A 152 -14.79 1.03 -11.61
#